data_AF-A0A8E2ALW0-F1
#
_entry.id   AF-A0A8E2ALW0-F1
#
_cell.length_a   1.000
_cell.length_b   1.000
_cell.length_c   1.000
_cell.angle_alpha   90.00
_cell.angle_beta   90.00
_cell.angle_gamma   90.00
#
_symmetry.space_group_name_H-M   'P 1'
#
loop_
_entity.id
_entity.type
_entity.pdbx_description
1 polymer ?
#
loop_
_entity_poly.entity_id
_entity_poly.type
_entity_poly.pdbx_seq_one_letter_code
_entity_poly.pdbx_strand_id
1 'polypeptide(L)'
;SWRETLRSSTYKALLSHHGPTEMQRQEIIYELVTSEQVYVQCLDSIVQTYVLPLRSRDSKSWLPGVPPEISRLFDWLEDIVVLHEEMLHTVRGTALVWERGGVVERIAEPLRHFVPRLEVYQPYAVRVDEVKELVESCGRDGGDQFGEYIRMRERGSERQGDSLVHLLDEPITRLTYYRELFKVRVRWWYLVGRIHRLPRSDFWSAHRGSIAITCPPCPCSIPRRR
;
A
#
# COMPACT_ATOMS: atom_id res chain seq x y z
N SER A 1 1.56 1.20 23.00
CA SER A 1 2.97 1.13 22.55
C SER A 1 3.45 -0.32 22.60
N TRP A 2 4.53 -0.70 21.91
CA TRP A 2 5.11 -2.05 22.03
C TRP A 2 5.46 -2.39 23.47
N ARG A 3 6.06 -1.44 24.19
CA ARG A 3 6.41 -1.57 25.61
C ARG A 3 5.25 -2.02 26.49
N GLU A 4 4.04 -1.52 26.25
CA GLU A 4 2.83 -1.87 27.02
C GLU A 4 2.39 -3.33 26.81
N THR A 5 2.81 -3.96 25.71
CA THR A 5 2.52 -5.38 25.44
C THR A 5 3.40 -6.33 26.26
N LEU A 6 4.48 -5.81 26.86
CA LEU A 6 5.45 -6.61 27.61
C LEU A 6 5.29 -6.43 29.12
N ARG A 7 5.65 -7.48 29.87
CA ARG A 7 5.82 -7.35 31.32
C ARG A 7 6.98 -6.42 31.64
N SER A 8 6.84 -5.63 32.71
CA SER A 8 7.85 -4.66 33.16
C SER A 8 9.24 -5.28 33.40
N SER A 9 9.31 -6.52 33.88
CA SER A 9 10.57 -7.24 34.09
C SER A 9 11.25 -7.63 32.76
N THR A 10 10.47 -8.14 31.80
CA THR A 10 10.94 -8.49 30.45
C THR A 10 11.50 -7.26 29.74
N TYR A 11 10.77 -6.14 29.76
CA TYR A 11 11.24 -4.90 29.15
C TYR A 11 12.55 -4.40 29.75
N LYS A 12 12.70 -4.45 31.09
CA LYS A 12 13.95 -4.06 31.76
C LYS A 12 15.13 -4.96 31.34
N ALA A 13 14.91 -6.26 31.23
CA ALA A 13 15.93 -7.21 30.78
C ALA A 13 16.36 -6.91 29.33
N LEU A 14 15.40 -6.70 28.43
CA LEU A 14 15.67 -6.35 27.02
C LEU A 14 16.38 -5.01 26.89
N LEU A 15 15.96 -4.00 27.66
CA LEU A 15 16.60 -2.69 27.68
C LEU A 15 18.05 -2.78 28.17
N SER A 16 18.30 -3.59 29.20
CA SER A 16 19.67 -3.82 29.70
C SER A 16 20.54 -4.55 28.70
N HIS A 17 19.98 -5.47 27.91
CA HIS A 17 20.74 -6.31 26.98
C HIS A 17 21.00 -5.62 25.63
N HIS A 18 19.99 -4.95 25.08
CA HIS A 18 20.06 -4.38 23.72
C HIS A 18 20.18 -2.85 23.69
N GLY A 19 19.90 -2.17 24.81
CA GLY A 19 19.96 -0.72 24.91
C GLY A 19 18.72 0.01 24.37
N PRO A 20 18.63 1.33 24.62
CA PRO A 20 17.44 2.13 24.33
C PRO A 20 17.16 2.28 22.84
N THR A 21 18.21 2.29 22.02
CA THR A 21 18.10 2.39 20.56
C THR A 21 17.35 1.20 19.96
N GLU A 22 17.62 -0.01 20.44
CA GLU A 22 16.92 -1.20 19.99
C GLU A 22 15.46 -1.19 20.45
N MET A 23 15.18 -0.72 21.68
CA MET A 23 13.79 -0.60 22.14
C MET A 23 12.99 0.37 21.27
N GLN A 24 13.60 1.49 20.86
CA GLN A 24 12.98 2.40 19.90
C GLN A 24 12.75 1.72 18.55
N ARG A 25 13.69 0.90 18.06
CA ARG A 25 13.48 0.15 16.81
C ARG A 25 12.29 -0.81 16.89
N GLN A 26 12.11 -1.49 18.02
CA GLN A 26 10.97 -2.38 18.22
C GLN A 26 9.63 -1.62 18.27
N GLU A 27 9.58 -0.41 18.84
CA GLU A 27 8.39 0.46 18.74
C GLU A 27 8.03 0.80 17.29
N ILE A 28 9.03 1.08 16.45
CA ILE A 28 8.81 1.39 15.02
C ILE A 28 8.24 0.16 14.28
N ILE A 29 8.77 -1.03 14.56
CA ILE A 29 8.29 -2.28 13.95
C ILE A 29 6.88 -2.60 14.42
N TYR A 30 6.61 -2.37 15.71
CA TYR A 30 5.26 -2.51 16.24
C TYR A 30 4.28 -1.56 15.55
N GLU A 31 4.64 -0.29 15.39
CA GLU A 31 3.84 0.68 14.65
C GLU A 31 3.59 0.24 13.19
N LEU A 32 4.59 -0.33 12.52
CA LEU A 32 4.42 -0.90 11.18
C LEU A 32 3.37 -2.02 11.19
N VAL A 33 3.50 -3.00 12.09
CA VAL A 33 2.62 -4.18 12.15
C VAL A 33 1.19 -3.78 12.53
N THR A 34 1.02 -2.92 13.53
CA THR A 34 -0.32 -2.51 13.97
C THR A 34 -1.01 -1.59 12.97
N SER A 35 -0.28 -0.66 12.37
CA SER A 35 -0.85 0.20 11.32
C SER A 35 -1.20 -0.61 10.07
N GLU A 36 -0.41 -1.62 9.72
CA GLU A 36 -0.72 -2.53 8.60
C GLU A 36 -1.97 -3.35 8.87
N GLN A 37 -2.16 -3.83 10.10
CA GLN A 37 -3.39 -4.49 10.50
C GLN A 37 -4.62 -3.59 10.31
N VAL A 38 -4.55 -2.36 10.83
CA VAL A 38 -5.66 -1.40 10.72
C VAL A 38 -5.95 -1.08 9.26
N TYR A 39 -4.90 -0.92 8.44
CA TYR A 39 -5.05 -0.65 7.02
C TYR A 39 -5.73 -1.80 6.27
N VAL A 40 -5.31 -3.04 6.48
CA VAL A 40 -5.96 -4.22 5.87
C VAL A 40 -7.43 -4.32 6.29
N GLN A 41 -7.73 -4.09 7.57
CA GLN A 41 -9.12 -4.07 8.06
C GLN A 41 -9.96 -2.97 7.42
N CYS A 42 -9.36 -1.81 7.14
CA CYS A 42 -10.00 -0.72 6.41
C CYS A 42 -10.31 -1.16 4.97
N LEU A 43 -9.34 -1.71 4.25
CA LEU A 43 -9.52 -2.18 2.87
C LEU A 43 -10.59 -3.28 2.77
N ASP A 44 -10.55 -4.28 3.65
CA ASP A 44 -11.57 -5.33 3.69
C ASP A 44 -12.96 -4.73 3.95
N SER A 45 -13.07 -3.78 4.89
CA SER A 45 -14.33 -3.06 5.12
C SER A 45 -14.85 -2.35 3.87
N ILE A 46 -13.97 -1.74 3.06
CA ILE A 46 -14.34 -1.09 1.79
C ILE A 46 -14.85 -2.16 0.81
N VAL A 47 -14.11 -3.25 0.65
CA VAL A 47 -14.45 -4.35 -0.27
C VAL A 47 -15.79 -4.99 0.10
N GLN A 48 -16.01 -5.34 1.36
CA GLN A 48 -17.26 -5.94 1.83
C GLN A 48 -18.47 -5.01 1.67
N THR A 49 -18.27 -3.71 1.89
CA THR A 49 -19.37 -2.73 1.90
C THR A 49 -19.77 -2.29 0.50
N TYR A 50 -18.78 -2.02 -0.36
CA TYR A 50 -18.97 -1.34 -1.65
C TYR A 50 -18.70 -2.23 -2.86
N VAL A 51 -17.73 -3.15 -2.77
CA VAL A 51 -17.23 -3.87 -3.94
C VAL A 51 -17.98 -5.19 -4.15
N LEU A 52 -17.98 -6.05 -3.13
CA LEU A 52 -18.60 -7.37 -3.21
C LEU A 52 -20.10 -7.35 -3.53
N PRO A 53 -20.92 -6.41 -3.01
CA PRO A 53 -22.33 -6.37 -3.37
C PRO A 53 -22.58 -5.99 -4.84
N LEU A 54 -21.58 -5.47 -5.55
CA LEU A 54 -21.64 -5.14 -6.98
C LEU A 54 -21.13 -6.27 -7.89
N ARG A 55 -20.72 -7.41 -7.30
CA ARG A 55 -20.39 -8.64 -8.03
C ARG A 55 -21.63 -9.50 -8.19
N SER A 56 -21.68 -10.25 -9.29
CA SER A 56 -22.63 -11.34 -9.45
C SER A 56 -22.34 -12.44 -8.42
N ARG A 57 -23.37 -13.07 -7.85
CA ARG A 57 -23.19 -14.12 -6.82
C ARG A 57 -22.51 -15.37 -7.35
N ASP A 58 -22.70 -15.66 -8.64
CA ASP A 58 -22.27 -16.92 -9.26
C ASP A 58 -21.02 -16.75 -10.13
N SER A 59 -20.46 -15.53 -10.23
CA SER A 59 -19.30 -15.25 -11.06
C SER A 59 -18.50 -14.05 -10.56
N LYS A 60 -17.24 -13.92 -11.01
CA LYS A 60 -16.44 -12.70 -10.81
C LYS A 60 -16.89 -11.54 -11.71
N SER A 61 -18.06 -11.56 -12.35
CA SER A 61 -18.49 -10.46 -13.21
C SER A 61 -19.15 -9.35 -12.40
N TRP A 62 -18.99 -8.11 -12.87
CA TRP A 62 -19.70 -6.95 -12.34
C TRP A 62 -21.19 -6.99 -12.70
N LEU A 63 -22.04 -6.48 -11.82
CA LEU A 63 -23.47 -6.30 -12.12
C LEU A 63 -23.64 -5.25 -13.24
N PRO A 64 -24.70 -5.36 -14.06
CA PRO A 64 -25.05 -4.32 -15.02
C PRO A 64 -25.25 -2.96 -14.33
N GLY A 65 -24.83 -1.88 -14.98
CA GLY A 65 -24.96 -0.52 -14.44
C GLY A 65 -23.75 -0.02 -13.67
N VAL A 66 -22.76 -0.86 -13.37
CA VAL A 66 -21.46 -0.40 -12.85
C VAL A 66 -20.59 0.09 -14.01
N PRO A 67 -20.12 1.36 -14.00
CA PRO A 67 -19.22 1.86 -15.03
C PRO A 67 -17.93 1.03 -15.18
N PRO A 68 -17.44 0.78 -16.42
CA PRO A 68 -16.20 0.05 -16.69
C PRO A 68 -14.95 0.62 -16.02
N GLU A 69 -14.90 1.92 -15.79
CA GLU A 69 -13.79 2.64 -15.16
C GLU A 69 -13.75 2.33 -13.66
N ILE A 70 -14.92 2.35 -13.01
CA ILE A 70 -15.11 2.06 -11.58
C ILE A 70 -14.79 0.59 -11.31
N SER A 71 -15.39 -0.32 -12.07
CA SER A 71 -15.16 -1.76 -11.96
C SER A 71 -13.68 -2.12 -12.08
N ARG A 72 -12.98 -1.58 -13.08
CA ARG A 72 -11.54 -1.80 -13.24
C ARG A 72 -10.72 -1.20 -12.09
N LEU A 73 -11.14 -0.09 -11.48
CA LEU A 73 -10.45 0.45 -10.30
C LEU A 73 -10.63 -0.48 -9.09
N PHE A 74 -11.83 -1.02 -8.90
CA PHE A 74 -12.10 -1.99 -7.85
C PHE A 74 -11.35 -3.31 -8.03
N ASP A 75 -11.19 -3.80 -9.27
CA ASP A 75 -10.34 -4.97 -9.54
C ASP A 75 -8.90 -4.74 -9.00
N TRP A 76 -8.32 -3.56 -9.23
CA TRP A 76 -6.99 -3.23 -8.69
C TRP A 76 -6.98 -2.97 -7.20
N LEU A 77 -8.07 -2.45 -6.63
CA LEU A 77 -8.22 -2.33 -5.18
C LEU A 77 -8.16 -3.71 -4.52
N GLU A 78 -8.83 -4.71 -5.10
CA GLU A 78 -8.77 -6.09 -4.62
C GLU A 78 -7.34 -6.67 -4.74
N ASP A 79 -6.63 -6.42 -5.84
CA ASP A 79 -5.22 -6.83 -5.96
C ASP A 79 -4.33 -6.17 -4.90
N ILE A 80 -4.59 -4.89 -4.57
CA ILE A 80 -3.93 -4.17 -3.47
C ILE A 80 -4.27 -4.82 -2.11
N VAL A 81 -5.53 -5.18 -1.86
CA VAL A 81 -5.95 -5.87 -0.63
C VAL A 81 -5.15 -7.16 -0.45
N VAL A 82 -5.09 -8.00 -1.49
CA VAL A 82 -4.36 -9.28 -1.47
C VAL A 82 -2.87 -9.05 -1.16
N LEU A 83 -2.24 -8.06 -1.79
CA LEU A 83 -0.84 -7.71 -1.51
C LEU A 83 -0.62 -7.38 -0.02
N HIS A 84 -1.51 -6.58 0.55
CA HIS A 84 -1.40 -6.12 1.93
C HIS A 84 -1.77 -7.18 2.97
N GLU A 85 -2.70 -8.08 2.67
CA GLU A 85 -2.97 -9.25 3.49
C GLU A 85 -1.74 -10.15 3.61
N GLU A 86 -1.06 -10.42 2.48
CA GLU A 86 0.18 -11.20 2.47
C GLU A 86 1.33 -10.48 3.20
N MET A 87 1.44 -9.17 3.01
CA MET A 87 2.44 -8.35 3.70
C MET A 87 2.20 -8.39 5.22
N LEU A 88 0.96 -8.19 5.66
CA LEU A 88 0.55 -8.27 7.06
C LEU A 88 0.86 -9.64 7.66
N HIS A 89 0.51 -10.73 6.96
CA HIS A 89 0.81 -12.08 7.39
C HIS A 89 2.32 -12.27 7.63
N THR A 90 3.14 -11.79 6.70
CA THR A 90 4.60 -11.89 6.75
C THR A 90 5.22 -11.09 7.90
N VAL A 91 4.82 -9.83 8.09
CA VAL A 91 5.36 -8.98 9.16
C VAL A 91 4.90 -9.44 10.55
N ARG A 92 3.66 -9.92 10.67
CA ARG A 92 3.15 -10.51 11.92
C ARG A 92 3.88 -11.79 12.27
N GLY A 93 4.12 -12.68 11.30
CA GLY A 93 4.87 -13.91 11.52
C GLY A 93 6.28 -13.63 12.06
N THR A 94 6.92 -12.59 11.55
CA THR A 94 8.23 -12.12 12.04
C THR A 94 8.15 -11.58 13.47
N ALA A 95 7.04 -10.93 13.83
CA ALA A 95 6.79 -10.32 15.13
C ALA A 95 6.40 -11.30 16.25
N LEU A 96 6.13 -12.58 15.96
CA LEU A 96 5.76 -13.60 16.96
C LEU A 96 6.82 -13.78 18.06
N VAL A 97 8.07 -13.39 17.81
CA VAL A 97 9.14 -13.39 18.82
C VAL A 97 8.81 -12.54 20.05
N TRP A 98 7.95 -11.52 19.93
CA TRP A 98 7.52 -10.69 21.05
C TRP A 98 6.73 -11.48 22.10
N GLU A 99 5.95 -12.48 21.70
CA GLU A 99 5.18 -13.33 22.62
C GLU A 99 6.09 -14.11 23.57
N ARG A 100 7.32 -14.39 23.14
CA ARG A 100 8.35 -15.08 23.92
C ARG A 100 9.28 -14.10 24.66
N GLY A 101 8.96 -12.81 24.63
CA GLY A 101 9.78 -11.75 25.21
C GLY A 101 11.08 -11.48 24.45
N GLY A 102 11.14 -11.80 23.16
CA GLY A 102 12.28 -11.50 22.28
C GLY A 102 12.13 -10.17 21.54
N VAL A 103 13.10 -9.88 20.67
CA VAL A 103 13.11 -8.70 19.78
C VAL A 103 13.15 -9.16 18.32
N VAL A 104 12.52 -8.41 17.42
CA VAL A 104 12.53 -8.71 15.98
C VAL A 104 13.86 -8.30 15.38
N GLU A 105 14.77 -9.24 15.14
CA GLU A 105 16.11 -8.93 14.61
C GLU A 105 16.09 -8.49 13.13
N ARG A 106 15.30 -9.18 12.29
CA ARG A 106 15.30 -9.01 10.83
C ARG A 106 13.89 -8.77 10.31
N ILE A 107 13.61 -7.53 9.91
CA ILE A 107 12.32 -7.14 9.32
C ILE A 107 12.45 -6.67 7.87
N ALA A 108 13.66 -6.25 7.46
CA ALA A 108 13.90 -5.68 6.14
C ALA A 108 13.83 -6.75 5.04
N GLU A 109 14.36 -7.95 5.27
CA GLU A 109 14.38 -9.01 4.27
C GLU A 109 12.97 -9.52 3.93
N PRO A 110 12.08 -9.83 4.90
CA PRO A 110 10.70 -10.16 4.59
C PRO A 110 10.00 -9.05 3.79
N LEU A 111 10.18 -7.78 4.17
CA LEU A 111 9.57 -6.63 3.50
C LEU A 111 10.09 -6.39 2.07
N ARG A 112 11.37 -6.67 1.81
CA ARG A 112 12.01 -6.41 0.52
C ARG A 112 11.31 -7.10 -0.65
N HIS A 113 10.70 -8.25 -0.41
CA HIS A 113 10.00 -9.03 -1.44
C HIS A 113 8.70 -8.34 -1.93
N PHE A 114 8.14 -7.42 -1.14
CA PHE A 114 6.92 -6.68 -1.48
C PHE A 114 7.20 -5.42 -2.29
N VAL A 115 8.40 -4.84 -2.17
CA VAL A 115 8.77 -3.60 -2.87
C VAL A 115 8.50 -3.64 -4.39
N PRO A 116 8.93 -4.66 -5.16
CA PRO A 116 8.60 -4.71 -6.59
C PRO A 116 7.10 -4.91 -6.84
N ARG A 117 6.41 -5.62 -5.95
CA ARG A 117 4.97 -5.94 -6.08
C ARG A 117 4.05 -4.76 -5.82
N LEU A 118 4.57 -3.68 -5.22
CA LEU A 118 3.85 -2.41 -5.11
C LEU A 118 3.52 -1.80 -6.48
N GLU A 119 4.05 -2.33 -7.58
CA GLU A 119 3.66 -1.96 -8.96
C GLU A 119 2.15 -2.10 -9.22
N VAL A 120 1.45 -2.96 -8.47
CA VAL A 120 -0.02 -3.08 -8.52
C VAL A 120 -0.74 -1.74 -8.27
N TYR A 121 -0.11 -0.82 -7.55
CA TYR A 121 -0.65 0.51 -7.30
C TYR A 121 -0.61 1.43 -8.52
N GLN A 122 0.26 1.19 -9.51
CA GLN A 122 0.45 2.10 -10.64
C GLN A 122 -0.86 2.39 -11.40
N PRO A 123 -1.61 1.37 -11.86
CA PRO A 123 -2.86 1.63 -12.56
C PRO A 123 -3.93 2.27 -11.66
N TYR A 124 -3.97 1.90 -10.37
CA TYR A 124 -4.87 2.49 -9.39
C TYR A 124 -4.59 3.99 -9.19
N ALA A 125 -3.34 4.34 -8.91
CA ALA A 125 -2.91 5.69 -8.60
C ALA A 125 -3.10 6.66 -9.76
N VAL A 126 -2.98 6.19 -11.00
CA VAL A 126 -3.20 7.03 -12.19
C VAL A 126 -4.67 7.36 -12.41
N ARG A 127 -5.60 6.47 -12.03
CA ARG A 127 -7.03 6.61 -12.35
C ARG A 127 -7.92 7.01 -11.18
N VAL A 128 -7.41 6.97 -9.94
CA VAL A 128 -8.25 7.17 -8.75
C VAL A 128 -8.98 8.51 -8.75
N ASP A 129 -8.32 9.61 -9.14
CA ASP A 129 -8.94 10.93 -9.16
C ASP A 129 -10.07 11.02 -10.21
N GLU A 130 -9.84 10.54 -11.42
CA GLU A 130 -10.85 10.46 -12.50
C GLU A 130 -12.06 9.63 -12.05
N VAL A 131 -11.81 8.49 -11.41
CA VAL A 131 -12.88 7.60 -10.95
C VAL A 131 -13.65 8.21 -9.79
N LYS A 132 -13.00 8.96 -8.90
CA LYS A 132 -13.67 9.70 -7.82
C LYS A 132 -14.65 10.72 -8.38
N GLU A 133 -14.24 11.49 -9.39
CA GLU A 133 -15.13 12.43 -10.09
C GLU A 133 -16.34 11.70 -10.73
N LEU A 134 -16.09 10.54 -11.34
CA LEU A 134 -17.17 9.72 -11.92
C LEU A 134 -18.14 9.20 -10.85
N VAL A 135 -17.64 8.73 -9.71
CA VAL A 135 -18.48 8.30 -8.57
C VAL A 135 -19.36 9.45 -8.08
N GLU A 136 -18.80 10.64 -7.92
CA GLU A 136 -19.57 11.84 -7.54
C GLU A 136 -20.62 12.20 -8.60
N SER A 137 -20.27 12.11 -9.88
CA SER A 137 -21.20 12.37 -10.99
C SER A 137 -22.39 11.42 -10.96
N CYS A 138 -22.15 10.11 -10.83
CA CYS A 138 -23.20 9.10 -10.64
C CYS A 138 -24.03 9.40 -9.38
N GLY A 139 -23.40 9.81 -8.28
CA GLY A 139 -24.08 10.17 -7.04
C GLY A 139 -25.01 11.39 -7.15
N ARG A 140 -24.79 12.30 -8.10
CA ARG A 140 -25.65 13.46 -8.38
C ARG A 140 -26.79 13.13 -9.33
N ASP A 141 -26.62 12.12 -10.18
CA ASP A 141 -27.68 11.65 -11.07
C ASP A 141 -28.71 10.80 -10.28
N GLY A 142 -29.95 11.28 -10.22
CA GLY A 142 -31.05 10.60 -9.56
C GLY A 142 -31.54 9.34 -10.30
N GLY A 143 -31.19 9.20 -11.59
CA GLY A 143 -31.53 8.04 -12.41
C GLY A 143 -30.44 6.97 -12.48
N ASP A 144 -29.24 7.26 -11.99
CA ASP A 144 -28.10 6.33 -12.07
C ASP A 144 -28.20 5.23 -11.00
N GLN A 145 -28.18 3.97 -11.44
CA GLN A 145 -28.34 2.81 -10.56
C GLN A 145 -27.16 2.63 -9.61
N PHE A 146 -25.94 2.89 -10.09
CA PHE A 146 -24.74 2.81 -9.27
C PHE A 146 -24.73 3.92 -8.21
N GLY A 147 -25.08 5.15 -8.59
CA GLY A 147 -25.24 6.29 -7.70
C GLY A 147 -26.26 6.03 -6.61
N GLU A 148 -27.41 5.42 -6.93
CA GLU A 148 -28.41 5.04 -5.93
C GLU A 148 -27.86 4.00 -4.95
N TYR A 149 -27.14 3.00 -5.45
CA TYR A 149 -26.46 2.02 -4.59
C TYR A 149 -25.49 2.69 -3.61
N ILE A 150 -24.64 3.62 -4.07
CA ILE A 150 -23.71 4.35 -3.19
C ILE A 150 -24.47 5.15 -2.12
N ARG A 151 -25.49 5.91 -2.52
CA ARG A 151 -26.34 6.67 -1.58
C ARG A 151 -26.99 5.77 -0.53
N MET A 152 -27.46 4.59 -0.92
CA MET A 152 -28.03 3.62 0.01
C MET A 152 -26.99 3.10 1.01
N ARG A 153 -25.77 2.81 0.56
CA ARG A 153 -24.69 2.32 1.42
C ARG A 153 -24.21 3.37 2.42
N GLU A 154 -24.01 4.60 1.96
CA GLU A 154 -23.54 5.70 2.81
C GLU A 154 -24.57 6.09 3.87
N ARG A 155 -25.88 6.03 3.56
CA ARG A 155 -26.96 6.24 4.55
C ARG A 155 -27.02 5.16 5.63
N GLY A 156 -26.62 3.94 5.30
CA GLY A 156 -26.63 2.79 6.21
C GLY A 156 -25.35 2.64 7.04
N SER A 157 -24.32 3.45 6.78
CA SER A 157 -23.07 3.41 7.52
C SER A 157 -23.20 4.16 8.86
N GLU A 158 -23.03 3.46 9.98
CA GLU A 158 -22.92 4.08 11.32
C GLU A 158 -21.63 4.91 11.47
N ARG A 159 -20.65 4.72 10.57
CA ARG A 159 -19.45 5.58 10.50
C ARG A 159 -19.82 6.88 9.80
N GLN A 160 -20.18 7.86 10.62
CA GLN A 160 -20.50 9.22 10.20
C GLN A 160 -19.24 9.88 9.59
N GLY A 161 -19.16 9.94 8.24
CA GLY A 161 -18.17 10.77 7.54
C GLY A 161 -17.43 10.14 6.35
N ASP A 162 -17.45 8.81 6.19
CA ASP A 162 -16.65 8.15 5.15
C ASP A 162 -17.46 7.92 3.87
N SER A 163 -17.47 8.92 2.99
CA SER A 163 -17.92 8.69 1.60
C SER A 163 -16.98 7.73 0.89
N LEU A 164 -17.50 6.91 -0.02
CA LEU A 164 -16.68 6.04 -0.87
C LEU A 164 -15.54 6.82 -1.53
N VAL A 165 -15.80 8.06 -1.96
CA VAL A 165 -14.80 8.94 -2.58
C VAL A 165 -13.60 9.18 -1.68
N HIS A 166 -13.80 9.40 -0.39
CA HIS A 166 -12.72 9.57 0.57
C HIS A 166 -11.97 8.26 0.84
N LEU A 167 -12.71 7.15 0.93
CA LEU A 167 -12.12 5.83 1.16
C LEU A 167 -11.21 5.36 0.00
N LEU A 168 -11.46 5.84 -1.22
CA LEU A 168 -10.58 5.59 -2.37
C LEU A 168 -9.20 6.27 -2.25
N ASP A 169 -9.00 7.21 -1.33
CA ASP A 169 -7.68 7.79 -1.06
C ASP A 169 -6.81 6.91 -0.13
N GLU A 170 -7.41 5.92 0.55
CA GLU A 170 -6.71 5.08 1.53
C GLU A 170 -5.45 4.40 0.95
N PRO A 171 -5.48 3.82 -0.27
CA PRO A 171 -4.28 3.25 -0.86
C PRO A 171 -3.15 4.25 -1.10
N ILE A 172 -3.45 5.45 -1.58
CA ILE A 172 -2.44 6.49 -1.84
C ILE A 172 -1.88 7.05 -0.52
N THR A 173 -2.76 7.21 0.47
CA THR A 173 -2.39 7.61 1.83
C THR A 173 -1.43 6.61 2.45
N ARG A 174 -1.67 5.29 2.26
CA ARG A 174 -0.78 4.25 2.77
C ARG A 174 0.63 4.31 2.17
N LEU A 175 0.76 4.53 0.85
CA LEU A 175 2.07 4.70 0.21
C LEU A 175 2.84 5.89 0.79
N THR A 176 2.14 6.99 1.06
CA THR A 176 2.72 8.18 1.70
C THR A 176 3.15 7.87 3.14
N TYR A 177 2.34 7.12 3.89
CA TYR A 177 2.67 6.68 5.23
C TYR A 177 3.96 5.84 5.26
N TYR A 178 4.12 4.87 4.36
CA TYR A 178 5.38 4.11 4.28
C TYR A 178 6.57 5.02 4.01
N ARG A 179 6.41 5.98 3.10
CA ARG A 179 7.45 6.96 2.80
C ARG A 179 7.91 7.66 4.08
N GLU A 180 6.99 8.12 4.91
CA GLU A 180 7.33 8.83 6.14
C GLU A 180 7.87 7.90 7.24
N LEU A 181 7.28 6.72 7.41
CA LEU A 181 7.73 5.72 8.37
C LEU A 181 9.19 5.31 8.09
N PHE A 182 9.53 5.12 6.81
CA PHE A 182 10.90 4.80 6.41
C PHE A 182 11.79 6.06 6.38
N LYS A 183 11.35 7.21 5.83
CA LYS A 183 12.14 8.47 5.73
C LYS A 183 12.49 9.09 7.07
N VAL A 184 11.49 9.37 7.91
CA VAL A 184 11.66 10.11 9.19
C VAL A 184 12.59 9.35 10.14
N ARG A 185 12.71 8.04 9.95
CA ARG A 185 13.51 7.17 10.80
C ARG A 185 14.76 6.63 10.11
N VAL A 186 15.15 7.13 8.92
CA VAL A 186 16.51 6.95 8.31
C VAL A 186 17.59 7.73 9.08
N ARG A 187 17.61 7.55 10.41
CA ARG A 187 18.83 7.25 11.14
C ARG A 187 19.13 5.74 11.10
N TRP A 188 18.45 4.98 10.21
CA TRP A 188 18.72 3.58 9.87
C TRP A 188 20.19 3.28 9.55
N TRP A 189 20.96 4.21 8.97
CA TRP A 189 22.40 4.01 8.76
C TRP A 189 23.24 3.96 10.06
N TYR A 190 22.77 4.56 11.16
CA TYR A 190 23.43 4.48 12.46
C TYR A 190 22.86 3.36 13.35
N LEU A 191 21.72 2.75 12.98
CA LEU A 191 21.08 1.65 13.71
C LEU A 191 21.37 0.26 13.15
N VAL A 192 21.83 0.13 11.91
CA VAL A 192 22.35 -1.14 11.37
C VAL A 192 23.80 -1.33 11.83
N GLY A 193 23.99 -1.32 13.15
CA GLY A 193 25.28 -1.49 13.83
C GLY A 193 25.70 -2.95 13.92
N ARG A 194 25.88 -3.62 12.77
CA ARG A 194 26.79 -4.77 12.51
C ARG A 194 26.41 -5.44 11.18
N ILE A 195 26.74 -4.79 10.06
CA ILE A 195 27.00 -5.54 8.83
C ILE A 195 28.53 -5.64 8.72
N HIS A 196 29.02 -6.86 8.89
CA HIS A 196 30.36 -7.24 8.47
C HIS A 196 30.57 -6.81 7.02
N ARG A 197 31.63 -6.01 6.81
CA ARG A 197 32.30 -5.68 5.54
C ARG A 197 31.58 -6.15 4.27
N LEU A 198 30.89 -5.25 3.59
CA LEU A 198 30.80 -5.26 2.13
C LEU A 198 31.49 -3.99 1.60
N PRO A 199 32.29 -4.07 0.52
CA PRO A 199 33.03 -2.92 0.00
C PRO A 199 32.08 -1.82 -0.48
N ARG A 200 32.43 -0.57 -0.15
CA ARG A 200 31.78 0.66 -0.60
C ARG A 200 32.11 0.94 -2.08
N SER A 201 31.39 0.30 -2.99
CA SER A 201 31.16 0.68 -4.40
C SER A 201 30.35 -0.49 -4.98
N ASP A 202 29.04 -0.41 -5.18
CA ASP A 202 28.43 0.13 -6.39
C ASP A 202 26.89 0.03 -6.24
N PHE A 203 26.22 1.05 -5.69
CA PHE A 203 24.76 0.98 -5.54
C PHE A 203 23.99 2.05 -6.35
N TRP A 204 24.69 2.99 -7.00
CA TRP A 204 24.07 4.06 -7.79
C TRP A 204 24.76 4.34 -9.14
N SER A 205 25.19 3.32 -9.88
CA SER A 205 25.75 3.54 -11.23
C SER A 205 25.38 2.51 -12.30
N ALA A 206 24.43 1.60 -12.04
CA ALA A 206 23.90 0.75 -13.10
C ALA A 206 22.41 1.03 -13.29
N HIS A 207 22.09 2.04 -14.12
CA HIS A 207 20.94 2.11 -15.06
C HIS A 207 20.94 3.48 -15.75
N ARG A 208 22.09 3.86 -16.33
CA ARG A 208 22.16 4.81 -17.44
C ARG A 208 22.80 4.09 -18.61
N GLY A 209 21.99 3.73 -19.60
CA GLY A 209 22.43 3.31 -20.93
C GLY A 209 21.96 1.93 -21.38
N SER A 210 20.81 1.88 -22.04
CA SER A 210 20.71 1.42 -23.45
C SER A 210 19.27 1.06 -23.81
N ILE A 211 18.54 2.05 -24.34
CA ILE A 211 17.61 1.81 -25.44
C ILE A 211 17.96 2.86 -26.49
N ALA A 212 18.86 2.50 -27.39
CA ALA A 212 19.05 3.23 -28.64
C ALA A 212 17.86 2.84 -29.54
N ILE A 213 16.87 3.72 -29.65
CA ILE A 213 15.88 3.62 -30.72
C ILE A 213 16.57 4.14 -31.98
N THR A 214 17.03 3.22 -32.82
CA THR A 214 17.42 3.51 -34.19
C THR A 214 16.17 3.90 -34.97
N CYS A 215 16.01 5.20 -35.26
CA CYS A 215 15.07 5.66 -36.28
C CYS A 215 15.52 5.14 -37.66
N PRO A 216 14.61 4.55 -38.47
CA PRO A 216 14.89 4.29 -39.87
C PRO A 216 14.90 5.61 -40.66
N PRO A 217 15.71 5.74 -41.72
CA PRO A 217 15.74 6.94 -42.54
C PRO A 217 14.48 7.00 -43.42
N CYS A 218 13.66 8.03 -43.25
CA CYS A 218 12.60 8.36 -44.20
C CYS A 218 13.21 8.94 -45.49
N PRO A 219 12.88 8.41 -46.68
CA PRO A 219 13.33 8.96 -47.95
C PRO A 219 12.22 9.84 -48.53
N CYS A 220 12.37 11.16 -48.53
CA CYS A 220 11.62 12.05 -49.43
C CYS A 220 12.25 13.46 -49.43
N SER A 221 13.14 13.70 -50.39
CA SER A 221 13.51 15.05 -50.80
C SER A 221 13.62 15.03 -52.33
N ILE A 222 12.52 15.37 -52.99
CA ILE A 222 12.51 15.74 -54.41
C ILE A 222 12.29 17.26 -54.51
N PRO A 223 12.99 17.95 -55.42
CA PRO A 223 13.29 19.38 -55.31
C PRO A 223 12.39 20.26 -56.20
N ARG A 224 12.44 21.58 -56.00
CA ARG A 224 12.35 22.64 -57.04
C ARG A 224 12.54 24.02 -56.37
N ARG A 225 13.62 24.73 -56.69
CA ARG A 225 13.69 25.80 -57.71
C ARG A 225 12.67 26.92 -57.46
N ARG A 226 13.13 28.10 -57.06
CA ARG A 226 13.72 29.13 -57.92
C ARG A 226 14.63 30.03 -57.10
#